data_AF-B4QZY7-F1
#
_entry.id   AF-B4QZY7-F1
#
_cell.length_a   1.000
_cell.length_b   1.000
_cell.length_c   1.000
_cell.angle_alpha   90.00
_cell.angle_beta   90.00
_cell.angle_gamma   90.00
#
_symmetry.space_group_name_H-M   'P 1'
#
loop_
_entity.id
_entity.type
_entity.pdbx_description
1 polymer ?
#
loop_
_entity_poly.entity_id
_entity_poly.type
_entity_poly.pdbx_seq_one_letter_code
_entity_poly.pdbx_strand_id
1 'polypeptide(L)'
;MPITIAASIDVCKFMASKKNLANPMLRLFEEITTNYTNTNHKCPYDHDLVVDRLPSQFLGEHFTNILPLPPGEYSFNSIWYSKNIERATICIYSTIS
;
A
#
# COMPACT_ATOMS: atom_id res chain seq x y z
N MET A 1 -14.50 -7.03 -18.33
CA MET A 1 -13.21 -6.57 -18.90
C MET A 1 -12.26 -6.43 -17.73
N PRO A 2 -11.10 -7.11 -17.71
CA PRO A 2 -10.18 -7.02 -16.58
C PRO A 2 -9.62 -5.60 -16.49
N ILE A 3 -9.73 -4.96 -15.32
CA ILE A 3 -9.14 -3.66 -15.03
C ILE A 3 -7.78 -3.93 -14.40
N THR A 4 -6.70 -3.48 -15.06
CA THR A 4 -5.34 -3.58 -14.53
C THR A 4 -4.80 -2.17 -14.31
N ILE A 5 -4.39 -1.88 -13.08
CA ILE A 5 -3.77 -0.62 -12.70
C ILE A 5 -2.33 -0.92 -12.30
N ALA A 6 -1.37 -0.31 -12.98
CA ALA A 6 0.05 -0.42 -12.67
C ALA A 6 0.59 0.94 -12.19
N ALA A 7 1.38 0.92 -11.12
CA ALA A 7 2.03 2.10 -10.60
C ALA A 7 3.43 1.73 -10.08
N SER A 8 4.38 2.64 -10.25
CA SER A 8 5.67 2.60 -9.58
C SER A 8 5.77 3.82 -8.68
N ILE A 9 6.05 3.60 -7.40
CA ILE A 9 6.00 4.63 -6.36
C ILE A 9 7.35 4.67 -5.65
N ASP A 10 7.99 5.83 -5.66
CA ASP A 10 9.11 6.12 -4.77
C ASP A 10 8.58 6.53 -3.40
N VAL A 11 8.48 5.54 -2.52
CA VAL A 11 8.01 5.71 -1.15
C VAL A 11 8.91 6.65 -0.35
N CYS A 12 10.23 6.62 -0.55
CA CYS A 12 11.14 7.49 0.18
C CYS A 12 10.95 8.96 -0.20
N LYS A 13 10.75 9.24 -1.49
CA LYS A 13 10.40 10.59 -1.97
C LYS A 13 9.04 11.04 -1.45
N PHE A 14 8.07 10.13 -1.37
CA PHE A 14 6.79 10.41 -0.73
C PHE A 14 6.99 10.77 0.75
N MET A 15 7.62 9.91 1.56
CA MET A 15 7.84 10.13 2.99
C MET A 15 8.66 11.39 3.31
N ALA A 16 9.54 11.84 2.41
CA ALA A 16 10.29 13.07 2.58
C ALA A 16 9.41 14.34 2.55
N SER A 17 8.30 14.32 1.81
CA SER A 17 7.46 15.50 1.53
C SER A 17 6.00 15.36 1.94
N LYS A 18 5.52 14.12 2.09
CA LYS A 18 4.11 13.70 2.25
C LYS A 18 3.15 14.39 1.26
N LYS A 19 3.63 14.71 0.05
CA LYS A 19 2.83 15.29 -1.03
C LYS A 19 2.14 14.19 -1.84
N ASN A 20 1.05 14.55 -2.54
CA ASN A 20 0.29 13.67 -3.44
C ASN A 20 -0.63 12.64 -2.77
N LEU A 21 -1.19 12.96 -1.59
CA LEU A 21 -2.26 12.17 -0.95
C LEU A 21 -3.55 12.05 -1.79
N ALA A 22 -3.66 12.79 -2.90
CA ALA A 22 -4.72 12.60 -3.89
C ALA A 22 -4.61 11.24 -4.63
N ASN A 23 -3.43 10.60 -4.64
CA ASN A 23 -3.29 9.25 -5.14
C ASN A 23 -3.83 8.25 -4.09
N PRO A 24 -4.85 7.43 -4.41
CA PRO A 24 -5.49 6.54 -3.44
C PRO A 24 -4.54 5.48 -2.87
N MET A 25 -3.50 5.09 -3.62
CA MET A 25 -2.47 4.12 -3.18
C MET A 25 -1.51 4.75 -2.17
N LEU A 26 -1.13 6.02 -2.39
CA LEU A 26 -0.29 6.76 -1.43
C LEU A 26 -1.06 7.08 -0.15
N ARG A 27 -2.36 7.36 -0.27
CA ARG A 27 -3.23 7.54 0.88
C ARG A 27 -3.37 6.25 1.70
N LEU A 28 -3.59 5.10 1.04
CA LEU A 28 -3.59 3.79 1.72
C LEU A 28 -2.27 3.57 2.45
N PHE A 29 -1.16 3.81 1.76
CA PHE A 29 0.17 3.63 2.33
C PHE A 29 0.40 4.54 3.55
N GLU A 30 0.02 5.83 3.50
CA GLU A 30 0.14 6.75 4.64
C GLU A 30 -0.69 6.29 5.84
N GLU A 31 -1.94 5.86 5.61
CA GLU A 31 -2.84 5.41 6.68
C GLU A 31 -2.34 4.10 7.31
N ILE A 32 -1.87 3.15 6.51
CA ILE A 32 -1.21 1.93 7.02
C ILE A 32 0.04 2.31 7.79
N THR A 33 0.90 3.14 7.19
CA THR A 33 2.18 3.49 7.80
C THR A 33 2.05 4.18 9.14
N THR A 34 1.03 5.02 9.27
CA THR A 34 0.78 5.80 10.49
C THR A 34 0.19 4.97 11.62
N ASN A 35 -0.70 4.02 11.32
CA ASN A 35 -1.51 3.36 12.36
C ASN A 35 -1.10 1.92 12.67
N TYR A 36 -0.50 1.22 11.71
CA TYR A 36 -0.32 -0.23 11.79
C TYR A 36 1.13 -0.67 11.59
N THR A 37 2.10 0.25 11.58
CA THR A 37 3.51 -0.11 11.42
C THR A 37 4.44 0.91 12.07
N ASN A 38 5.68 0.51 12.29
CA ASN A 38 6.77 1.35 12.76
C ASN A 38 7.45 2.17 11.65
N THR A 39 6.92 2.17 10.42
CA THR A 39 7.56 2.81 9.26
C THR A 39 7.12 4.25 8.98
N ASN A 40 6.43 4.92 9.92
CA ASN A 40 6.03 6.33 9.78
C ASN A 40 7.17 7.31 10.10
N HIS A 41 8.26 7.22 9.35
CA HIS A 41 9.37 8.17 9.42
C HIS A 41 10.04 8.27 8.05
N LYS A 42 10.95 9.24 7.93
CA LYS A 42 11.72 9.42 6.70
C LYS A 42 12.71 8.26 6.53
N CYS A 43 12.93 7.84 5.30
CA CYS A 43 14.02 6.94 4.94
C CYS A 43 15.39 7.51 5.38
N PRO A 44 16.40 6.66 5.64
CA PRO A 44 16.41 5.21 5.45
C PRO A 44 15.69 4.43 6.57
N TYR A 45 15.14 3.27 6.23
CA TYR A 45 14.70 2.27 7.20
C TYR A 45 15.88 1.36 7.53
N ASP A 46 16.36 1.43 8.77
CA ASP A 46 17.53 0.70 9.28
C ASP A 46 17.18 -0.27 10.43
N HIS A 47 15.89 -0.50 10.64
CA HIS A 47 15.34 -1.43 11.61
C HIS A 47 14.34 -2.39 10.95
N ASP A 48 13.87 -3.35 11.73
CA ASP A 48 12.84 -4.30 11.29
C ASP A 48 11.55 -3.56 10.93
N LEU A 49 10.94 -3.90 9.80
CA LEU A 49 9.65 -3.35 9.38
C LEU A 49 8.55 -4.25 9.92
N VAL A 50 7.67 -3.70 10.73
CA VAL A 50 6.63 -4.46 11.41
C VAL A 50 5.27 -3.93 11.01
N VAL A 51 4.41 -4.79 10.49
CA VAL A 51 2.98 -4.50 10.35
C VAL A 51 2.24 -5.19 11.48
N ASP A 52 1.72 -4.43 12.43
CA ASP A 52 0.99 -4.95 13.59
C ASP A 52 -0.51 -4.72 13.44
N ARG A 53 -1.27 -5.82 13.52
CA ARG A 53 -2.75 -5.84 13.60
C ARG A 53 -3.46 -4.99 12.53
N LEU A 54 -3.00 -5.05 11.26
CA LEU A 54 -3.72 -4.45 10.15
C LEU A 54 -5.06 -5.19 9.91
N PRO A 55 -6.23 -4.56 10.15
CA PRO A 55 -7.51 -5.24 10.00
C PRO A 55 -7.86 -5.47 8.53
N SER A 56 -8.40 -6.64 8.19
CA SER A 56 -8.89 -6.91 6.83
C SER A 56 -10.05 -5.99 6.44
N GLN A 57 -10.89 -5.58 7.39
CA GLN A 57 -11.96 -4.61 7.17
C GLN A 57 -11.43 -3.26 6.71
N PHE A 58 -10.32 -2.78 7.28
CA PHE A 58 -9.69 -1.52 6.88
C PHE A 58 -9.28 -1.56 5.40
N LEU A 59 -8.68 -2.66 4.95
CA LEU A 59 -8.36 -2.86 3.54
C LEU A 59 -9.62 -2.91 2.66
N GLY A 60 -10.66 -3.62 3.11
CA GLY A 60 -11.94 -3.70 2.41
C GLY A 60 -12.60 -2.34 2.20
N GLU A 61 -12.61 -1.49 3.22
CA GLU A 61 -13.15 -0.12 3.12
C GLU A 61 -12.35 0.75 2.15
N HIS A 62 -11.03 0.62 2.11
CA HIS A 62 -10.20 1.39 1.18
C HIS A 62 -10.42 0.97 -0.28
N PHE A 63 -10.55 -0.34 -0.53
CA PHE A 63 -10.78 -0.90 -1.86
C PHE A 63 -12.25 -0.84 -2.33
N THR A 64 -13.18 -0.39 -1.49
CA THR A 64 -14.58 -0.16 -1.89
C THR A 64 -14.92 1.34 -1.95
N ASN A 65 -14.43 2.14 -1.00
CA ASN A 65 -14.84 3.54 -0.88
C ASN A 65 -13.82 4.54 -1.47
N ILE A 66 -12.52 4.24 -1.40
CA ILE A 66 -11.46 5.17 -1.83
C ILE A 66 -11.00 4.85 -3.25
N LEU A 67 -10.89 3.56 -3.56
CA LEU A 67 -10.76 3.07 -4.93
C LEU A 67 -12.04 2.28 -5.26
N PRO A 68 -13.09 2.89 -5.82
CA PRO A 68 -14.39 2.23 -6.01
C PRO A 68 -14.32 1.20 -7.14
N LEU A 69 -13.79 0.02 -6.80
CA LEU A 69 -13.77 -1.15 -7.68
C LEU A 69 -15.18 -1.76 -7.73
N PRO A 70 -15.67 -2.17 -8.91
CA PRO A 70 -16.94 -2.89 -8.99
C PRO A 70 -16.85 -4.25 -8.28
N PRO A 71 -17.99 -4.91 -7.98
CA PRO A 71 -17.97 -6.27 -7.44
C PRO A 71 -17.22 -7.24 -8.38
N GLY A 72 -16.41 -8.11 -7.80
CA GLY A 72 -15.58 -9.05 -8.56
C GLY A 72 -14.41 -9.63 -7.78
N GLU A 73 -13.61 -10.44 -8.46
CA GLU A 73 -12.39 -11.04 -7.94
C GLU A 73 -11.17 -10.20 -8.33
N TYR A 74 -10.36 -9.83 -7.34
CA TYR A 74 -9.22 -8.95 -7.51
C TYR A 74 -7.95 -9.58 -6.96
N SER A 75 -6.84 -9.25 -7.61
CA SER A 75 -5.51 -9.47 -7.04
C SER A 75 -4.77 -8.14 -6.92
N PHE A 76 -4.20 -7.91 -5.75
CA PHE A 76 -3.26 -6.84 -5.49
C PHE A 76 -1.86 -7.46 -5.40
N ASN A 77 -1.00 -7.09 -6.34
CA ASN A 77 0.37 -7.59 -6.40
C ASN A 77 1.34 -6.41 -6.29
N SER A 78 2.30 -6.50 -5.40
CA SER A 78 3.32 -5.46 -5.22
C SER A 78 4.70 -6.07 -4.95
N ILE A 79 5.72 -5.42 -5.49
CA ILE A 79 7.13 -5.80 -5.31
C ILE A 79 7.85 -4.60 -4.71
N TRP A 80 8.59 -4.83 -3.64
CA TRP A 80 9.23 -3.81 -2.84
C TRP A 80 10.72 -3.87 -3.00
N TYR A 81 11.33 -2.74 -3.37
CA TYR A 81 12.76 -2.62 -3.55
C TYR A 81 13.35 -1.66 -2.52
N SER A 82 14.52 -1.99 -2.00
CA SER A 82 15.35 -1.08 -1.22
C SER A 82 16.79 -1.19 -1.68
N LYS A 83 17.37 -0.04 -2.06
CA LYS A 83 18.72 0.05 -2.68
C LYS A 83 18.87 -0.91 -3.87
N ASN A 84 17.87 -0.94 -4.75
CA ASN A 84 17.78 -1.82 -5.94
C ASN A 84 17.82 -3.33 -5.65
N ILE A 85 17.58 -3.74 -4.40
CA ILE A 85 17.45 -5.14 -4.01
C ILE A 85 15.99 -5.39 -3.67
N GLU A 86 15.39 -6.42 -4.27
CA GLU A 86 14.03 -6.87 -3.92
C GLU A 86 14.01 -7.33 -2.46
N ARG A 87 13.10 -6.77 -1.66
CA ARG A 87 12.96 -7.05 -0.23
C ARG A 87 11.69 -7.83 0.10
N ALA A 88 10.64 -7.64 -0.69
CA ALA A 88 9.38 -8.34 -0.48
C ALA A 88 8.58 -8.40 -1.77
N THR A 89 7.86 -9.50 -1.94
CA THR A 89 6.79 -9.65 -2.93
C THR A 89 5.51 -9.98 -2.16
N ILE A 90 4.47 -9.20 -2.40
CA ILE A 90 3.18 -9.31 -1.71
C ILE A 90 2.11 -9.57 -2.77
N CYS A 91 1.38 -10.67 -2.61
CA CYS A 91 0.23 -11.03 -3.43
C CYS A 91 -0.98 -11.22 -2.52
N ILE A 92 -2.03 -10.42 -2.74
CA ILE A 92 -3.27 -10.47 -1.99
C ILE A 92 -4.40 -10.76 -2.97
N TYR A 93 -5.19 -11.79 -2.68
CA TYR A 93 -6.36 -12.16 -3.44
C TYR A 93 -7.61 -11.86 -2.61
N SER A 94 -8.57 -11.15 -3.18
CA SER A 94 -9.78 -10.75 -2.48
C SER A 94 -10.98 -10.73 -3.42
N THR A 95 -12.16 -10.93 -2.85
CA THR A 95 -13.44 -10.77 -3.52
C THR A 95 -14.15 -9.55 -2.95
N ILE A 96 -14.61 -8.66 -3.81
CA ILE A 96 -15.47 -7.54 -3.45
C ILE A 96 -16.89 -7.93 -3.87
N SER A 97 -17.82 -7.99 -2.91
CA SER A 97 -19.22 -8.38 -3.11
C SER A 97 -20.17 -7.19 -3.00
#